data_AF-A0A9E5J0X1-F1
#
_entry.id   AF-A0A9E5J0X1-F1
#
_cell.length_a   1.000
_cell.length_b   1.000
_cell.length_c   1.000
_cell.angle_alpha   90.00
_cell.angle_beta   90.00
_cell.angle_gamma   90.00
#
_symmetry.space_group_name_H-M   'P 1'
#
loop_
_entity.id
_entity.type
_entity.pdbx_description
1 polymer ?
#
loop_
_entity_poly.entity_id
_entity_poly.type
_entity_poly.pdbx_seq_one_letter_code
_entity_poly.pdbx_strand_id
1 'polypeptide(L)'
;MRDVLILTGGQEEHYYIARTLRDLLEEEAGGEVRVDVREVGQGGVAGWLGWIQAKLGRGSARGEKLQKWIRRAGKTTLGSSGWPQLRRLVALTLEETRPEVVVFFDPAVGLALQERVQDRTEAGFQRVGVVPEAEDLPGWDGVPADLLWVADEGSAKELKEKNPRLGEVVAGGW
;
A
#
# COMPACT_ATOMS: atom_id res chain seq x y z
N MET A 1 2.54 12.77 20.11
CA MET A 1 2.29 11.33 19.94
C MET A 1 1.73 11.17 18.54
N ARG A 2 2.49 10.57 17.61
CA ARG A 2 2.06 10.35 16.23
C ARG A 2 1.41 8.98 16.11
N ASP A 3 0.24 8.94 15.47
CA ASP A 3 -0.48 7.69 15.21
C ASP A 3 -0.09 7.11 13.85
N VAL A 4 0.51 5.93 13.85
CA VAL A 4 0.92 5.18 12.67
C VAL A 4 0.00 3.98 12.50
N LEU A 5 -0.60 3.84 11.33
CA LEU A 5 -1.39 2.68 10.94
C LEU A 5 -0.62 1.84 9.91
N ILE A 6 -0.38 0.58 10.23
CA ILE A 6 0.19 -0.39 9.31
C ILE A 6 -0.92 -1.28 8.75
N LEU A 7 -1.11 -1.26 7.43
CA LEU A 7 -2.11 -2.06 6.71
C LEU A 7 -1.45 -3.23 5.97
N THR A 8 -1.77 -4.46 6.38
CA THR A 8 -1.26 -5.68 5.74
C THR A 8 -2.31 -6.33 4.83
N GLY A 9 -1.85 -6.91 3.72
CA GLY A 9 -2.68 -7.61 2.73
C GLY A 9 -3.05 -9.06 3.10
N GLY A 10 -2.71 -9.53 4.30
CA GLY A 10 -2.97 -10.91 4.73
C GLY A 10 -1.94 -11.95 4.26
N GLN A 11 -0.82 -11.52 3.68
CA GLN A 11 0.36 -12.37 3.47
C GLN A 11 1.13 -12.49 4.79
N GLU A 12 1.66 -13.68 5.07
CA GLU A 12 2.35 -13.97 6.34
C GLU A 12 3.59 -13.08 6.52
N GLU A 13 4.35 -12.88 5.45
CA GLU A 13 5.54 -12.02 5.43
C GLU A 13 5.22 -10.57 5.80
N HIS A 14 4.18 -9.98 5.21
CA HIS A 14 3.72 -8.63 5.56
C HIS A 14 3.41 -8.49 7.05
N TYR A 15 2.89 -9.56 7.67
CA TYR A 15 2.60 -9.55 9.10
C TYR A 15 3.86 -9.56 9.96
N TYR A 16 4.88 -10.35 9.58
CA TYR A 16 6.17 -10.34 10.27
C TYR A 16 6.85 -8.98 10.15
N ILE A 17 6.95 -8.44 8.93
CA ILE A 17 7.59 -7.14 8.69
C ILE A 17 6.82 -6.03 9.42
N ALA A 18 5.48 -6.04 9.39
CA ALA A 18 4.67 -5.06 10.12
C ALA A 18 4.92 -5.10 11.64
N ARG A 19 5.09 -6.27 12.23
CA ARG A 19 5.41 -6.41 13.66
C ARG A 19 6.82 -5.90 13.97
N THR A 20 7.81 -6.27 13.17
CA THR A 20 9.19 -5.78 13.34
C THR A 20 9.24 -4.26 13.24
N LEU A 21 8.60 -3.68 12.22
CA LEU A 21 8.52 -2.23 12.06
C LEU A 21 7.83 -1.54 13.23
N ARG A 22 6.72 -2.12 13.73
CA ARG A 22 6.03 -1.61 14.91
C ARG A 22 6.97 -1.53 16.11
N ASP A 23 7.66 -2.63 16.41
CA ASP A 23 8.54 -2.74 17.57
C ASP A 23 9.71 -1.75 17.48
N LEU A 24 10.33 -1.64 16.30
CA LEU A 24 11.40 -0.66 16.03
C LEU A 24 10.91 0.79 16.19
N LEU A 25 9.76 1.14 15.60
CA LEU A 25 9.22 2.50 15.67
C LEU A 25 8.86 2.90 17.10
N GLU A 26 8.28 1.99 17.88
CA GLU A 26 7.92 2.26 19.27
C GLU A 26 9.16 2.36 20.17
N GLU A 27 10.19 1.55 19.92
CA GLU A 27 11.47 1.59 20.62
C GLU A 27 12.24 2.89 20.34
N GLU A 28 12.46 3.23 19.06
CA GLU A 28 13.23 4.42 18.67
C GLU A 28 12.52 5.72 19.05
N ALA A 29 11.20 5.76 18.96
CA ALA A 29 10.43 6.96 19.27
C ALA A 29 10.19 7.17 20.77
N GLY A 30 10.59 6.24 21.64
CA GLY A 30 10.50 6.40 23.10
C GLY A 30 9.09 6.73 23.61
N GLY A 31 8.04 6.23 22.96
CA GLY A 31 6.63 6.50 23.30
C GLY A 31 6.03 7.76 22.64
N GLU A 32 6.76 8.44 21.76
CA GLU A 32 6.22 9.52 20.93
C GLU A 32 5.42 9.02 19.72
N VAL A 33 5.45 7.73 19.44
CA VAL A 33 4.72 7.08 18.34
C VAL A 33 3.85 5.97 18.92
N ARG A 34 2.62 5.86 18.42
CA ARG A 34 1.72 4.73 18.65
C ARG A 34 1.50 4.04 17.32
N VAL A 35 1.66 2.73 17.29
CA VAL A 35 1.51 1.97 16.05
C VAL A 35 0.36 0.95 16.16
N ASP A 36 -0.62 1.01 15.25
CA ASP A 36 -1.69 0.02 15.10
C ASP A 36 -1.44 -0.82 13.83
N VAL A 37 -1.56 -2.14 13.94
CA VAL A 37 -1.36 -3.06 12.80
C VAL A 37 -2.69 -3.74 12.48
N ARG A 38 -3.19 -3.54 11.26
CA ARG A 38 -4.46 -4.07 10.79
C ARG A 38 -4.32 -4.86 9.50
N GLU A 39 -5.00 -5.99 9.46
CA GLU A 39 -5.10 -6.80 8.25
C GLU A 39 -6.35 -6.39 7.46
N VAL A 40 -6.18 -6.08 6.17
CA VAL A 40 -7.30 -5.74 5.26
C VAL A 40 -7.58 -6.83 4.21
N GLY A 41 -6.90 -7.97 4.32
CA GLY A 41 -6.92 -9.09 3.38
C GLY A 41 -7.79 -10.30 3.74
N GLN A 42 -8.42 -10.35 4.92
CA GLN A 42 -9.23 -11.52 5.30
C GLN A 42 -10.49 -11.69 4.44
N GLY A 43 -10.82 -12.94 4.09
CA GLY A 43 -12.08 -13.29 3.42
C GLY A 43 -12.02 -13.43 1.89
N GLY A 44 -10.90 -13.91 1.32
CA GLY A 44 -10.76 -14.11 -0.13
C GLY A 44 -10.18 -12.91 -0.88
N VAL A 45 -9.87 -11.82 -0.17
CA VAL A 45 -9.16 -10.65 -0.70
C VAL A 45 -7.68 -10.99 -0.95
N ALA A 46 -7.04 -11.78 -0.09
CA ALA A 46 -5.65 -12.22 -0.27
C ALA A 46 -5.35 -12.93 -1.61
N GLY A 47 -6.25 -13.83 -2.06
CA GLY A 47 -6.10 -14.51 -3.36
C GLY A 47 -6.28 -13.56 -4.56
N TRP A 48 -7.03 -12.48 -4.38
CA TRP A 48 -7.21 -11.43 -5.38
C TRP A 48 -6.06 -10.41 -5.38
N LEU A 49 -5.51 -10.07 -4.21
CA LEU A 49 -4.30 -9.25 -4.07
C LEU A 49 -3.11 -9.89 -4.77
N GLY A 50 -2.87 -11.19 -4.52
CA GLY A 50 -1.85 -11.95 -5.24
C GLY A 50 -2.09 -12.02 -6.76
N TRP A 51 -3.35 -12.05 -7.22
CA TRP A 51 -3.65 -12.00 -8.65
C TRP A 51 -3.41 -10.61 -9.26
N ILE A 52 -3.68 -9.53 -8.53
CA ILE A 52 -3.37 -8.16 -8.96
C ILE A 52 -1.87 -7.96 -9.03
N GLN A 53 -1.13 -8.37 -7.99
CA GLN A 53 0.32 -8.37 -7.96
C GLN A 53 0.88 -9.12 -9.17
N ALA A 54 0.39 -10.33 -9.47
CA ALA A 54 0.80 -11.10 -10.65
C ALA A 54 0.46 -10.42 -11.99
N LYS A 55 -0.59 -9.60 -12.04
CA LYS A 55 -1.02 -8.92 -13.26
C LYS A 55 -0.29 -7.59 -13.49
N LEU A 56 0.01 -6.86 -12.43
CA LEU A 56 0.83 -5.65 -12.46
C LEU A 56 2.31 -6.00 -12.67
N GLY A 57 2.78 -7.10 -12.08
CA GLY A 57 4.07 -7.75 -12.33
C GLY A 57 4.34 -8.07 -13.82
N ARG A 58 3.28 -8.29 -14.61
CA ARG A 58 3.35 -8.65 -16.05
C ARG A 58 3.10 -7.48 -17.00
N GLY A 59 3.75 -6.34 -16.72
CA GLY A 59 4.16 -5.38 -17.75
C GLY A 59 3.41 -4.04 -17.81
N SER A 60 4.20 -2.95 -17.84
CA SER A 60 3.93 -1.58 -18.33
C SER A 60 2.47 -1.09 -18.34
N ALA A 61 1.71 -1.35 -17.28
CA ALA A 61 0.33 -0.90 -17.15
C ALA A 61 0.30 0.60 -16.81
N ARG A 62 0.71 1.42 -17.79
CA ARG A 62 0.60 2.88 -17.85
C ARG A 62 -0.68 3.31 -17.13
N GLY A 63 -0.58 4.11 -16.07
CA GLY A 63 -1.64 4.35 -15.06
C GLY A 63 -3.05 4.69 -15.59
N GLU A 64 -3.19 5.15 -16.84
CA GLU A 64 -4.48 5.30 -17.53
C GLU A 64 -5.20 3.98 -17.86
N LYS A 65 -4.46 2.94 -18.25
CA LYS A 65 -5.01 1.59 -18.49
C LYS A 65 -5.37 0.93 -17.17
N LEU A 66 -4.62 1.20 -16.10
CA LEU A 66 -4.90 0.69 -14.76
C LEU A 66 -6.19 1.28 -14.19
N GLN A 67 -6.40 2.59 -14.26
CA GLN A 67 -7.68 3.19 -13.83
C GLN A 67 -8.88 2.73 -14.67
N LYS A 68 -8.72 2.63 -16.00
CA LYS A 68 -9.76 2.05 -16.88
C LYS A 68 -10.01 0.57 -16.57
N TRP A 69 -8.98 -0.15 -16.12
CA TRP A 69 -9.08 -1.55 -15.73
C TRP A 69 -9.69 -1.74 -14.35
N ILE A 70 -9.35 -0.94 -13.32
CA ILE A 70 -10.05 -0.93 -12.02
C ILE A 70 -11.55 -0.68 -12.23
N ARG A 71 -11.90 0.29 -13.08
CA ARG A 71 -13.29 0.58 -13.47
C ARG A 71 -13.98 -0.55 -14.25
N ARG A 72 -13.24 -1.38 -15.01
CA ARG A 72 -13.79 -2.43 -15.90
C ARG A 72 -13.76 -3.84 -15.29
N ALA A 73 -12.70 -4.15 -14.54
CA ALA A 73 -12.55 -5.35 -13.73
C ALA A 73 -13.67 -5.41 -12.69
N GLY A 74 -14.03 -4.25 -12.09
CA GLY A 74 -15.20 -4.13 -11.22
C GLY A 74 -16.54 -4.49 -11.88
N LYS A 75 -16.59 -4.67 -13.21
CA LYS A 75 -17.80 -5.00 -13.97
C LYS A 75 -17.82 -6.38 -14.64
N THR A 76 -16.68 -7.04 -14.88
CA THR A 76 -16.65 -8.18 -15.83
C THR A 76 -15.86 -9.42 -15.41
N THR A 77 -15.08 -9.37 -14.32
CA THR A 77 -14.26 -10.54 -13.93
C THR A 77 -14.04 -10.66 -12.42
N LEU A 78 -14.26 -9.56 -11.68
CA LEU A 78 -14.64 -9.59 -10.28
C LEU A 78 -16.08 -10.14 -10.21
N GLY A 79 -16.34 -11.18 -9.43
CA GLY A 79 -17.60 -11.14 -8.68
C GLY A 79 -17.64 -9.77 -7.99
N SER A 80 -18.74 -9.04 -8.13
CA SER A 80 -18.98 -7.65 -7.72
C SER A 80 -18.73 -7.34 -6.22
N SER A 81 -17.98 -8.16 -5.48
CA SER A 81 -17.96 -8.26 -4.02
C SER A 81 -16.57 -8.25 -3.37
N GLY A 82 -15.48 -7.82 -4.02
CA GLY A 82 -14.15 -7.73 -3.39
C GLY A 82 -13.57 -6.31 -3.27
N TRP A 83 -13.50 -5.58 -4.40
CA TRP A 83 -12.95 -4.21 -4.41
C TRP A 83 -13.76 -3.20 -3.59
N PRO A 84 -15.12 -3.18 -3.67
CA PRO A 84 -15.92 -2.34 -2.77
C PRO A 84 -15.69 -2.66 -1.29
N GLN A 85 -15.40 -3.92 -0.97
CA GLN A 85 -15.17 -4.42 0.38
C GLN A 85 -13.80 -3.96 0.90
N LEU A 86 -12.73 -4.11 0.11
CA LEU A 86 -11.42 -3.56 0.46
C LEU A 86 -11.48 -2.04 0.64
N ARG A 87 -12.12 -1.32 -0.29
CA ARG A 87 -12.33 0.13 -0.17
C ARG A 87 -13.07 0.51 1.11
N ARG A 88 -14.16 -0.21 1.41
CA ARG A 88 -14.95 0.02 2.62
C ARG A 88 -14.12 -0.26 3.87
N LEU A 89 -13.36 -1.35 3.88
CA LEU A 89 -12.52 -1.72 5.01
C LEU A 89 -11.43 -0.69 5.25
N VAL A 90 -10.67 -0.31 4.22
CA VAL A 90 -9.69 0.78 4.30
C VAL A 90 -10.33 2.08 4.81
N ALA A 91 -11.49 2.46 4.27
CA ALA A 91 -12.18 3.66 4.73
C ALA A 91 -12.60 3.60 6.20
N LEU A 92 -13.18 2.48 6.64
CA LEU A 92 -13.57 2.26 8.04
C LEU A 92 -12.34 2.30 8.96
N THR A 93 -11.27 1.61 8.59
CA THR A 93 -10.04 1.59 9.40
C THR A 93 -9.44 2.99 9.52
N LEU A 94 -9.43 3.79 8.45
CA LEU A 94 -8.97 5.19 8.53
C LEU A 94 -9.88 6.06 9.40
N GLU A 95 -11.20 5.87 9.34
CA GLU A 95 -12.15 6.64 10.15
C GLU A 95 -12.06 6.30 11.65
N GLU A 96 -11.81 5.03 11.97
CA GLU A 96 -11.62 4.52 13.33
C GLU A 96 -10.28 4.97 13.94
N THR A 97 -9.20 4.90 13.17
CA THR A 97 -7.83 5.10 13.67
C THR A 97 -7.32 6.52 13.50
N ARG A 98 -7.83 7.26 12.49
CA ARG A 98 -7.41 8.64 12.14
C ARG A 98 -5.88 8.82 12.18
N PRO A 99 -5.13 7.99 11.44
CA PRO A 99 -3.69 7.99 11.53
C PRO A 99 -3.09 9.27 10.96
N GLU A 100 -1.89 9.62 11.40
CA GLU A 100 -1.05 10.62 10.75
C GLU A 100 -0.18 10.00 9.65
N VAL A 101 0.14 8.71 9.76
CA VAL A 101 0.91 7.96 8.75
C VAL A 101 0.26 6.60 8.50
N VAL A 102 0.15 6.22 7.23
CA VAL A 102 -0.32 4.90 6.79
C VAL A 102 0.82 4.18 6.08
N VAL A 103 1.29 3.10 6.67
CA VAL A 103 2.25 2.16 6.08
C VAL A 103 1.47 1.03 5.42
N PHE A 104 1.80 0.66 4.18
CA PHE A 104 1.12 -0.42 3.48
C PHE A 104 2.08 -1.21 2.60
N PHE A 105 1.78 -2.51 2.44
CA PHE A 105 2.64 -3.46 1.72
C PHE A 105 2.08 -3.92 0.38
N ASP A 106 0.84 -3.51 0.07
CA ASP A 106 0.13 -4.00 -1.11
C ASP A 106 -0.27 -2.83 -2.03
N PRO A 107 0.11 -2.87 -3.32
CA PRO A 107 -0.33 -1.90 -4.32
C PRO A 107 -1.83 -1.59 -4.33
N ALA A 108 -2.68 -2.61 -4.13
CA ALA A 108 -4.13 -2.43 -4.13
C ALA A 108 -4.62 -1.60 -2.92
N VAL A 109 -3.92 -1.68 -1.78
CA VAL A 109 -4.19 -0.82 -0.62
C VAL A 109 -3.83 0.61 -0.97
N GLY A 110 -2.67 0.86 -1.58
CA GLY A 110 -2.27 2.19 -2.05
C GLY A 110 -3.29 2.82 -3.01
N LEU A 111 -3.84 2.02 -3.92
CA LEU A 111 -4.91 2.46 -4.84
C LEU A 111 -6.24 2.73 -4.10
N ALA A 112 -6.60 1.90 -3.11
CA ALA A 112 -7.80 2.12 -2.30
C ALA A 112 -7.69 3.41 -1.47
N LEU A 113 -6.50 3.69 -0.92
CA LEU A 113 -6.19 4.95 -0.22
C LEU A 113 -6.37 6.14 -1.18
N GLN A 114 -5.93 6.04 -2.44
CA GLN A 114 -6.11 7.10 -3.44
C GLN A 114 -7.58 7.48 -3.66
N GLU A 115 -8.45 6.48 -3.84
CA GLU A 115 -9.86 6.73 -4.14
C GLU A 115 -10.59 7.39 -2.97
N ARG A 116 -10.09 7.25 -1.73
CA ARG A 116 -10.65 7.96 -0.57
C ARG A 116 -10.29 9.44 -0.54
N VAL A 117 -9.11 9.79 -1.09
CA VAL A 117 -8.54 11.14 -1.08
C VAL A 117 -9.07 12.01 -2.23
N GLN A 118 -9.85 11.46 -3.17
CA GLN A 118 -10.33 12.08 -4.42
C GLN A 118 -11.09 13.43 -4.32
N ASP A 119 -11.20 14.08 -3.17
CA ASP A 119 -11.80 15.42 -3.04
C ASP A 119 -11.32 16.28 -1.85
N ARG A 120 -10.22 15.90 -1.17
CA ARG A 120 -9.70 16.72 -0.07
C ARG A 120 -8.23 17.04 -0.33
N THR A 121 -7.94 18.33 -0.36
CA THR A 121 -6.60 18.89 -0.55
C THR A 121 -5.57 18.42 0.47
N GLU A 122 -5.96 17.71 1.53
CA GLU A 122 -5.08 17.00 2.44
C GLU A 122 -5.73 15.66 2.81
N ALA A 123 -5.06 14.54 2.54
CA ALA A 123 -5.51 13.21 2.96
C ALA A 123 -5.65 13.09 4.49
N GLY A 124 -5.00 14.00 5.23
CA GLY A 124 -4.89 13.97 6.69
C GLY A 124 -3.83 12.99 7.19
N PHE A 125 -3.21 12.21 6.29
CA PHE A 125 -2.17 11.25 6.59
C PHE A 125 -1.14 11.15 5.46
N GLN A 126 0.10 10.81 5.82
CA GLN A 126 1.17 10.45 4.90
C GLN A 126 1.07 8.98 4.51
N ARG A 127 1.37 8.63 3.25
CA ARG A 127 1.38 7.27 2.72
C ARG A 127 2.79 6.78 2.52
N VAL A 128 3.12 5.69 3.20
CA VAL A 128 4.40 5.00 3.10
C VAL A 128 4.14 3.62 2.51
N GLY A 129 4.56 3.41 1.26
CA GLY A 129 4.52 2.11 0.64
C GLY A 129 5.80 1.34 0.95
N VAL A 130 5.67 0.08 1.35
CA VAL A 130 6.78 -0.81 1.62
C VAL A 130 6.81 -1.90 0.57
N VAL A 131 7.92 -2.00 -0.16
CA VAL A 131 8.16 -3.03 -1.17
C VAL A 131 9.23 -3.98 -0.63
N PRO A 132 8.84 -5.13 -0.04
CA PRO A 132 9.79 -6.04 0.58
C PRO A 132 10.71 -6.69 -0.45
N GLU A 133 10.16 -7.06 -1.62
CA GLU A 133 10.86 -7.83 -2.65
C GLU A 133 10.98 -7.06 -3.98
N ALA A 134 12.14 -7.18 -4.63
CA ALA A 134 12.39 -6.54 -5.93
C ALA A 134 11.46 -7.08 -7.05
N GLU A 135 10.99 -8.33 -6.93
CA GLU A 135 10.05 -8.93 -7.88
C GLU A 135 8.68 -8.23 -7.89
N ASP A 136 8.34 -7.54 -6.80
CA ASP A 136 7.06 -6.86 -6.64
C ASP A 136 7.04 -5.45 -7.23
N LEU A 137 8.20 -4.87 -7.54
CA LEU A 137 8.34 -3.49 -8.05
C LEU A 137 7.42 -3.15 -9.23
N PRO A 138 7.19 -4.00 -10.24
CA PRO A 138 6.28 -3.64 -11.33
C PRO A 138 4.82 -3.51 -10.87
N GLY A 139 4.47 -4.10 -9.71
CA GLY A 139 3.24 -3.91 -8.97
C GLY A 139 2.98 -2.47 -8.52
N TRP A 140 4.04 -1.71 -8.30
CA TRP A 140 4.01 -0.40 -7.66
C TRP A 140 3.97 0.77 -8.65
N ASP A 141 3.98 0.47 -9.95
CA ASP A 141 3.85 1.47 -11.01
C ASP A 141 2.53 2.25 -10.92
N GLY A 142 2.62 3.55 -10.69
CA GLY A 142 1.47 4.44 -10.53
C GLY A 142 0.69 4.30 -9.23
N VAL A 143 1.20 3.54 -8.25
CA VAL A 143 0.65 3.50 -6.90
C VAL A 143 1.01 4.80 -6.19
N PRO A 144 0.02 5.53 -5.62
CA PRO A 144 0.31 6.79 -4.96
C PRO A 144 0.83 6.55 -3.55
N ALA A 145 2.08 6.94 -3.34
CA ALA A 145 2.72 7.01 -2.05
C ALA A 145 3.48 8.33 -1.93
N ASP A 146 3.55 8.86 -0.72
CA ASP A 146 4.36 10.04 -0.42
C ASP A 146 5.83 9.60 -0.25
N LEU A 147 6.05 8.38 0.27
CA LEU A 147 7.34 7.69 0.32
C LEU A 147 7.19 6.20 -0.08
N LEU A 148 8.12 5.67 -0.87
CA LEU A 148 8.30 4.22 -1.05
C LEU A 148 9.61 3.76 -0.40
N TRP A 149 9.53 2.77 0.46
CA TRP A 149 10.69 2.08 1.03
C TRP A 149 10.87 0.74 0.32
N VAL A 150 12.05 0.54 -0.27
CA VAL A 150 12.45 -0.71 -0.93
C VAL A 150 13.70 -1.34 -0.28
N ALA A 151 13.90 -2.63 -0.52
CA ALA A 151 14.99 -3.39 0.08
C ALA A 151 16.40 -2.92 -0.32
N ASP A 152 16.61 -2.43 -1.56
CA ASP A 152 17.95 -2.11 -2.07
C ASP A 152 17.99 -0.88 -3.00
N GLU A 153 19.19 -0.32 -3.17
CA GLU A 153 19.43 0.88 -3.98
C GLU A 153 19.15 0.69 -5.48
N GLY A 154 19.33 -0.53 -6.00
CA GLY A 154 19.04 -0.85 -7.39
C GLY A 154 17.55 -0.77 -7.68
N SER A 155 16.75 -1.38 -6.82
CA SER A 155 15.28 -1.31 -6.83
C SER A 155 14.78 0.14 -6.70
N ALA A 156 15.40 0.94 -5.83
CA ALA A 156 15.03 2.34 -5.62
C ALA A 156 15.25 3.17 -6.89
N LYS A 157 16.39 2.96 -7.56
CA LYS A 157 16.72 3.65 -8.81
C LYS A 157 15.73 3.28 -9.93
N GLU A 158 15.42 1.99 -10.08
CA GLU A 158 14.48 1.51 -11.09
C GLU A 158 13.08 2.13 -10.92
N LEU A 159 12.57 2.18 -9.68
CA LEU A 159 11.27 2.80 -9.39
C LEU A 159 11.25 4.29 -9.66
N LYS A 160 12.32 5.01 -9.29
CA LYS A 160 12.40 6.47 -9.50
C LYS A 160 12.43 6.81 -10.99
N GLU A 161 13.07 5.99 -11.82
CA GLU A 161 13.07 6.14 -13.28
C GLU A 161 11.68 5.86 -13.89
N LYS A 162 10.96 4.85 -13.39
CA LYS A 162 9.64 4.46 -13.89
C LYS A 162 8.49 5.34 -13.38
N ASN A 163 8.62 5.90 -12.18
CA ASN A 163 7.57 6.66 -11.51
C ASN A 163 8.09 8.05 -11.04
N PRO A 164 8.32 8.98 -11.98
CA PRO A 164 8.87 10.31 -11.66
C PRO A 164 7.92 11.21 -10.85
N ARG A 165 6.71 10.74 -10.54
CA ARG A 165 5.71 11.44 -9.72
C ARG A 165 5.70 10.98 -8.26
N LEU A 166 6.47 9.96 -7.91
CA LEU A 166 6.66 9.58 -6.50
C LEU A 166 7.37 10.70 -5.76
N GLY A 167 6.94 10.95 -4.52
CA GLY A 167 7.56 11.97 -3.66
C GLY A 167 9.00 11.58 -3.33
N GLU A 168 9.16 10.52 -2.55
CA GLU A 168 10.45 10.01 -2.12
C GLU A 168 10.55 8.48 -2.31
N VAL A 169 11.74 7.99 -2.65
CA VAL A 169 12.06 6.56 -2.70
C VAL A 169 13.32 6.33 -1.88
N VAL A 170 13.23 5.50 -0.85
CA VAL A 170 14.30 5.20 0.11
C VAL A 170 14.67 3.73 0.01
N ALA A 171 15.97 3.45 0.02
CA ALA A 171 16.50 2.10 0.16
C ALA A 171 16.95 1.88 1.61
N GLY A 172 16.58 0.75 2.19
CA GLY A 172 17.03 0.36 3.52
C GLY A 172 16.82 -1.14 3.70
N GLY A 173 17.87 -1.86 4.08
CA GLY A 173 17.79 -3.30 4.33
C GLY A 173 16.90 -3.63 5.52
N TRP A 174 16.33 -4.84 5.49
CA TRP A 174 15.46 -5.40 6.53
C TRP A 174 16.24 -5.99 7.70
#